data_AF-A0A1Y3BEK3-F1
#
_entry.id   AF-A0A1Y3BEK3-F1
#
_cell.length_a   1.000
_cell.length_b   1.000
_cell.length_c   1.000
_cell.angle_alpha   90.00
_cell.angle_beta   90.00
_cell.angle_gamma   90.00
#
_symmetry.space_group_name_H-M   'P 1'
#
loop_
_entity.id
_entity.type
_entity.pdbx_description
1 polymer ?
#
loop_
_entity_poly.entity_id
_entity_poly.type
_entity_poly.pdbx_seq_one_letter_code
_entity_poly.pdbx_strand_id
1 'polypeptide(L)'
;IDENIGSDLTLKNAHEFTEEYVNKVVSDFIATCRMKKLFKFFIETDDDDIGFDGSRGSFYELALRWSTIVTDKLWEQIHTGMWSNVSIFSRMIYAYHKWLQSLLILLTIQIPSNNIIDLLIRSLKLLDDGLIMSPDLRNRLLAKMASILHQVLVMILDRLSPDVSLEWNLKWKQWNNMVEKKSATNNNNNLNFPLNMLRFPIENIYPQLEMLEFERKYLQKNRPFIIKRGCNDWPCLNERKWTLQYLLKMMAFRRVPVEIGSKYTSDDWSQKIMPVHEFMERWIFHHSKPIGYMAQHNLFDQIFELNRDIDVPIYCAI
;
A
#
# COMPACT_ATOMS: atom_id res chain seq x y z
N ILE A 1 -12.93 -4.27 20.53
CA ILE A 1 -11.83 -4.90 21.30
C ILE A 1 -11.13 -3.75 21.99
N ASP A 2 -11.17 -3.79 23.30
CA ASP A 2 -11.23 -2.67 24.24
C ASP A 2 -10.07 -1.66 24.19
N GLU A 3 -10.41 -0.40 24.46
CA GLU A 3 -9.56 0.79 24.47
C GLU A 3 -8.69 0.97 25.74
N ASN A 4 -8.45 -0.08 26.52
CA ASN A 4 -7.67 0.04 27.77
C ASN A 4 -6.58 -1.03 27.87
N ILE A 5 -5.38 -0.77 27.34
CA ILE A 5 -4.09 -1.17 27.94
C ILE A 5 -3.04 -0.12 27.54
N GLY A 6 -2.74 0.77 28.49
CA GLY A 6 -1.59 1.67 28.45
C GLY A 6 -0.41 1.04 29.18
N SER A 7 0.40 0.28 28.48
CA SER A 7 1.78 -0.05 28.87
C SER A 7 2.55 -0.38 27.60
N ASP A 8 3.71 0.26 27.39
CA ASP A 8 4.61 -0.07 26.28
C ASP A 8 4.92 -1.59 26.28
N LEU A 9 4.88 -2.22 25.09
CA LEU A 9 5.21 -3.64 25.01
C LEU A 9 6.72 -3.84 25.23
N THR A 10 7.05 -4.61 26.27
CA THR A 10 8.39 -5.17 26.47
C THR A 10 8.64 -6.34 25.52
N LEU A 11 9.89 -6.70 25.23
CA LEU A 11 10.23 -7.80 24.30
C LEU A 11 9.54 -9.13 24.64
N LYS A 12 9.30 -9.38 25.95
CA LYS A 12 8.66 -10.59 26.47
C LYS A 12 7.14 -10.60 26.25
N ASN A 13 6.46 -9.47 26.44
CA ASN A 13 5.02 -9.33 26.21
C ASN A 13 4.69 -9.06 24.73
N ALA A 14 5.66 -8.55 23.96
CA ALA A 14 5.56 -8.37 22.52
C ALA A 14 5.31 -9.68 21.80
N HIS A 15 5.96 -10.77 22.23
CA HIS A 15 5.77 -12.08 21.62
C HIS A 15 4.35 -12.62 21.83
N GLU A 16 3.84 -12.60 23.06
CA GLU A 16 2.49 -13.11 23.40
C GLU A 16 1.38 -12.26 22.76
N PHE A 17 1.49 -10.93 22.83
CA PHE A 17 0.56 -10.02 22.14
C PHE A 17 0.59 -10.22 20.62
N THR A 18 1.78 -10.41 20.08
CA THR A 18 1.95 -10.67 18.65
C THR A 18 1.33 -12.01 18.28
N GLU A 19 1.48 -13.05 19.09
CA GLU A 19 0.91 -14.37 18.84
C GLU A 19 -0.62 -14.36 18.89
N GLU A 20 -1.22 -13.70 19.90
CA GLU A 20 -2.67 -13.48 19.96
C GLU A 20 -3.18 -12.69 18.75
N TYR A 21 -2.46 -11.64 18.36
CA TYR A 21 -2.84 -10.80 17.24
C TYR A 21 -2.63 -11.48 15.88
N VAL A 22 -1.59 -12.30 15.73
CA VAL A 22 -1.38 -13.18 14.58
C VAL A 22 -2.50 -14.21 14.50
N ASN A 23 -2.87 -14.85 15.61
CA ASN A 23 -3.99 -15.79 15.65
C ASN A 23 -5.29 -15.09 15.25
N LYS A 24 -5.48 -13.82 15.65
CA LYS A 24 -6.60 -13.00 15.20
C LYS A 24 -6.53 -12.65 13.72
N VAL A 25 -5.38 -12.22 13.19
CA VAL A 25 -5.19 -11.92 11.76
C VAL A 25 -5.40 -13.16 10.91
N VAL A 26 -4.84 -14.30 11.34
CA VAL A 26 -5.03 -15.62 10.71
C VAL A 26 -6.49 -16.05 10.83
N SER A 27 -7.18 -15.79 11.94
CA SER A 27 -8.61 -16.08 12.10
C SER A 27 -9.47 -15.19 11.20
N ASP A 28 -9.22 -13.88 11.13
CA ASP A 28 -9.91 -12.92 10.26
C ASP A 28 -9.63 -13.26 8.78
N PHE A 29 -8.41 -13.71 8.48
CA PHE A 29 -7.99 -14.25 7.20
C PHE A 29 -8.77 -15.53 6.86
N ILE A 30 -8.85 -16.49 7.78
CA ILE A 30 -9.63 -17.74 7.62
C ILE A 30 -11.12 -17.44 7.50
N ALA A 31 -11.66 -16.48 8.26
CA ALA A 31 -13.06 -16.07 8.19
C ALA A 31 -13.40 -15.45 6.83
N THR A 32 -12.50 -14.61 6.29
CA THR A 32 -12.59 -14.07 4.93
C THR A 32 -12.59 -15.20 3.90
N CYS A 33 -11.83 -16.28 4.14
CA CYS A 33 -11.78 -17.48 3.30
C CYS A 33 -12.98 -18.43 3.50
N ARG A 34 -13.57 -18.55 4.70
CA ARG A 34 -14.72 -19.41 4.99
C ARG A 34 -15.97 -19.04 4.18
N MET A 35 -16.03 -17.82 3.64
CA MET A 35 -17.06 -17.43 2.68
C MET A 35 -17.00 -18.23 1.36
N LYS A 36 -15.89 -18.93 1.03
CA LYS A 36 -15.73 -19.75 -0.18
C LYS A 36 -14.81 -20.94 0.07
N LYS A 37 -15.39 -22.15 0.09
CA LYS A 37 -14.80 -23.50 0.28
C LYS A 37 -13.41 -23.74 -0.38
N LEU A 38 -12.33 -23.12 0.10
CA LEU A 38 -10.96 -23.39 -0.35
C LEU A 38 -10.18 -24.29 0.62
N PHE A 39 -10.51 -24.21 1.92
CA PHE A 39 -9.76 -24.90 2.98
C PHE A 39 -10.06 -26.39 3.13
N LYS A 40 -11.17 -26.89 2.58
CA LYS A 40 -11.52 -28.31 2.70
C LYS A 40 -10.56 -29.23 1.91
N PHE A 41 -9.90 -28.69 0.89
CA PHE A 41 -8.93 -29.43 0.08
C PHE A 41 -7.58 -29.66 0.80
N PHE A 42 -7.21 -28.78 1.74
CA PHE A 42 -5.87 -28.80 2.37
C PHE A 42 -5.80 -29.60 3.67
N ILE A 43 -6.92 -30.07 4.19
CA ILE A 43 -7.01 -30.80 5.46
C ILE A 43 -7.21 -32.31 5.23
N GLU A 44 -7.56 -32.74 4.01
CA GLU A 44 -7.98 -34.13 3.70
C GLU A 44 -7.00 -34.93 2.82
N THR A 45 -5.70 -34.62 2.80
CA THR A 45 -4.70 -35.53 2.22
C THR A 45 -3.99 -36.31 3.32
N ASP A 46 -4.60 -37.45 3.67
CA ASP A 46 -3.88 -38.63 4.15
C ASP A 46 -3.14 -39.29 2.97
N ASP A 47 -2.10 -40.06 3.31
CA ASP A 47 -1.22 -40.91 2.48
C ASP A 47 0.03 -40.28 1.84
N ASP A 48 1.15 -40.59 2.51
CA ASP A 48 2.32 -41.33 2.02
C ASP A 48 2.77 -41.18 0.55
N ASP A 49 4.10 -41.04 0.42
CA ASP A 49 4.91 -41.21 -0.80
C ASP A 49 5.35 -39.95 -1.56
N ILE A 50 5.91 -38.98 -0.82
CA ILE A 50 6.97 -38.11 -1.33
C ILE A 50 8.00 -38.00 -0.20
N GLY A 51 9.26 -38.37 -0.42
CA GLY A 51 10.31 -38.48 0.61
C GLY A 51 10.52 -37.21 1.44
N PHE A 52 9.77 -37.09 2.52
CA PHE A 52 9.58 -35.87 3.29
C PHE A 52 9.44 -36.23 4.76
N ASP A 53 9.90 -35.38 5.68
CA ASP A 53 9.89 -35.66 7.12
C ASP A 53 8.49 -35.69 7.76
N GLY A 54 7.42 -35.58 6.95
CA GLY A 54 6.03 -35.59 7.38
C GLY A 54 5.61 -34.36 8.20
N SER A 55 6.47 -33.36 8.40
CA SER A 55 6.16 -32.22 9.24
C SER A 55 5.31 -31.17 8.50
N ARG A 56 4.45 -30.45 9.24
CA ARG A 56 3.65 -29.35 8.66
C ARG A 56 4.53 -28.23 8.07
N GLY A 57 5.71 -27.99 8.65
CA GLY A 57 6.62 -26.92 8.23
C GLY A 57 7.22 -27.18 6.85
N SER A 58 7.64 -28.42 6.59
CA SER A 58 8.21 -28.81 5.30
C SER A 58 7.17 -28.63 4.17
N PHE A 59 5.88 -28.96 4.40
CA PHE A 59 4.82 -28.83 3.39
C PHE A 59 4.65 -27.39 2.89
N TYR A 60 4.58 -26.43 3.82
CA TYR A 60 4.44 -25.02 3.46
C TYR A 60 5.64 -24.49 2.69
N GLU A 61 6.86 -24.92 3.05
CA GLU A 61 8.07 -24.56 2.34
C GLU A 61 8.04 -25.08 0.89
N LEU A 62 7.61 -26.33 0.68
CA LEU A 62 7.47 -26.90 -0.64
C LEU A 62 6.41 -26.17 -1.47
N ALA A 63 5.23 -25.91 -0.89
CA ALA A 63 4.17 -25.14 -1.55
C ALA A 63 4.63 -23.73 -1.93
N LEU A 64 5.43 -23.09 -1.06
CA LEU A 64 6.01 -21.77 -1.33
C LEU A 64 7.01 -21.83 -2.50
N ARG A 65 7.86 -22.86 -2.56
CA ARG A 65 8.80 -23.09 -3.67
C ARG A 65 8.09 -23.29 -4.99
N TRP A 66 7.08 -24.16 -5.05
CA TRP A 66 6.26 -24.37 -6.27
C TRP A 66 5.58 -23.09 -6.73
N SER A 67 4.95 -22.37 -5.80
CA SER A 67 4.31 -21.10 -6.11
C SER A 67 5.32 -20.07 -6.64
N THR A 68 6.55 -20.08 -6.12
CA THR A 68 7.65 -19.21 -6.58
C THR A 68 8.03 -19.51 -8.02
N ILE A 69 8.23 -20.77 -8.39
CA ILE A 69 8.53 -21.19 -9.77
C ILE A 69 7.45 -20.69 -10.74
N VAL A 70 6.17 -20.85 -10.38
CA VAL A 70 5.06 -20.35 -11.19
C VAL A 70 5.08 -18.83 -11.31
N THR A 71 5.30 -18.11 -10.20
CA THR A 71 5.36 -16.63 -10.26
C THR A 71 6.54 -16.12 -11.05
N ASP A 72 7.69 -16.77 -11.00
CA ASP A 72 8.88 -16.37 -11.76
C ASP A 72 8.61 -16.54 -13.26
N LYS A 73 7.99 -17.66 -13.65
CA LYS A 73 7.62 -17.88 -15.05
C LYS A 73 6.59 -16.88 -15.56
N LEU A 74 5.57 -16.59 -14.76
CA LEU A 74 4.57 -15.58 -15.10
C LEU A 74 5.18 -14.18 -15.13
N TRP A 75 6.11 -13.86 -14.23
CA TRP A 75 6.81 -12.59 -14.22
C TRP A 75 7.60 -12.40 -15.51
N GLU A 76 8.37 -13.40 -15.95
CA GLU A 76 9.06 -13.37 -17.25
C GLU A 76 8.08 -13.12 -18.40
N GLN A 77 6.96 -13.86 -18.43
CA GLN A 77 5.95 -13.70 -19.48
C GLN A 77 5.31 -12.31 -19.48
N ILE A 78 5.01 -11.76 -18.31
CA ILE A 78 4.41 -10.42 -18.14
C ILE A 78 5.39 -9.33 -18.61
N HIS A 79 6.70 -9.51 -18.39
CA HIS A 79 7.72 -8.54 -18.76
C HIS A 79 8.33 -8.80 -20.16
N THR A 80 7.87 -9.82 -20.89
CA THR A 80 8.30 -10.10 -22.25
C THR A 80 7.31 -9.52 -23.26
N GLY A 81 7.77 -8.56 -24.06
CA GLY A 81 6.97 -7.90 -25.10
C GLY A 81 6.22 -6.67 -24.61
N MET A 82 5.18 -6.25 -25.35
CA MET A 82 4.40 -5.06 -25.02
C MET A 82 3.39 -5.36 -23.90
N TRP A 83 3.36 -4.50 -22.87
CA TRP A 83 2.43 -4.65 -21.73
C TRP A 83 0.95 -4.73 -22.15
N SER A 84 0.57 -4.03 -23.22
CA SER A 84 -0.79 -4.07 -23.79
C SER A 84 -1.24 -5.46 -24.23
N ASN A 85 -0.28 -6.34 -24.55
CA ASN A 85 -0.55 -7.69 -25.05
C ASN A 85 -0.56 -8.73 -23.93
N VAL A 86 -0.22 -8.33 -22.69
CA VAL A 86 -0.18 -9.23 -21.55
C VAL A 86 -1.60 -9.62 -21.16
N SER A 87 -1.88 -10.92 -21.17
CA SER A 87 -3.18 -11.45 -20.77
C SER A 87 -3.52 -11.06 -19.34
N ILE A 88 -4.74 -10.52 -19.16
CA ILE A 88 -5.31 -10.25 -17.84
C ILE A 88 -5.35 -11.52 -16.99
N PHE A 89 -5.58 -12.68 -17.59
CA PHE A 89 -5.65 -13.95 -16.89
C PHE A 89 -4.29 -14.33 -16.29
N SER A 90 -3.19 -14.15 -17.03
CA SER A 90 -1.83 -14.40 -16.53
C SER A 90 -1.48 -13.47 -15.36
N ARG A 91 -1.86 -12.20 -15.44
CA ARG A 91 -1.70 -11.22 -14.36
C ARG A 91 -2.50 -11.64 -13.12
N MET A 92 -3.74 -12.09 -13.29
CA MET A 92 -4.56 -12.56 -12.19
C MET A 92 -4.00 -13.84 -11.55
N ILE A 93 -3.51 -14.81 -12.33
CA ILE A 93 -2.86 -16.01 -11.79
C ILE A 93 -1.63 -15.61 -10.97
N TYR A 94 -0.81 -14.67 -11.47
CA TYR A 94 0.34 -14.15 -10.74
C TYR A 94 -0.10 -13.55 -9.39
N ALA A 95 -1.15 -12.72 -9.38
CA ALA A 95 -1.71 -12.15 -8.15
C ALA A 95 -2.25 -13.21 -7.19
N TYR A 96 -2.93 -14.26 -7.67
CA TYR A 96 -3.36 -15.39 -6.84
C TYR A 96 -2.18 -16.13 -6.19
N HIS A 97 -1.09 -16.34 -6.92
CA HIS A 97 0.10 -17.00 -6.37
C HIS A 97 0.81 -16.09 -5.36
N LYS A 98 0.90 -14.78 -5.62
CA LYS A 98 1.44 -13.82 -4.64
C LYS A 98 0.62 -13.77 -3.35
N TRP A 99 -0.71 -13.82 -3.48
CA TRP A 99 -1.62 -13.99 -2.35
C TRP A 99 -1.36 -15.30 -1.59
N LEU A 100 -1.23 -16.43 -2.29
CA LEU A 100 -0.94 -17.73 -1.68
C LEU A 100 0.41 -17.73 -0.97
N GLN A 101 1.45 -17.16 -1.59
CA GLN A 101 2.78 -17.02 -0.98
C GLN A 101 2.71 -16.20 0.31
N SER A 102 1.98 -15.07 0.30
CA SER A 102 1.76 -14.27 1.51
C SER A 102 1.08 -15.09 2.60
N LEU A 103 0.08 -15.91 2.26
CA LEU A 103 -0.58 -16.78 3.24
C LEU A 103 0.39 -17.82 3.80
N LEU A 104 1.11 -18.53 2.93
CA LEU A 104 2.03 -19.58 3.34
C LEU A 104 3.11 -19.05 4.28
N ILE A 105 3.66 -17.87 4.01
CA ILE A 105 4.63 -17.21 4.89
C ILE A 105 4.02 -16.94 6.28
N LEU A 106 2.76 -16.49 6.34
CA LEU A 106 2.07 -16.27 7.62
C LEU A 106 1.69 -17.58 8.33
N LEU A 107 1.52 -18.70 7.61
CA LEU A 107 1.24 -20.02 8.21
C LEU A 107 2.51 -20.76 8.66
N THR A 108 3.67 -20.43 8.09
CA THR A 108 4.98 -20.97 8.53
C THR A 108 5.47 -20.43 9.88
N ILE A 109 4.62 -19.70 10.61
CA ILE A 109 4.87 -19.19 11.95
C ILE A 109 4.87 -20.37 12.94
N GLN A 110 5.92 -21.20 12.90
CA GLN A 110 6.33 -22.01 14.04
C GLN A 110 7.40 -21.19 14.75
N ILE A 111 7.01 -20.53 15.84
CA ILE A 111 7.86 -19.54 16.51
C ILE A 111 8.83 -20.27 17.43
N PRO A 112 10.11 -20.31 17.04
CA PRO A 112 11.14 -19.79 17.94
C PRO A 112 12.24 -18.94 17.25
N SER A 113 12.17 -18.70 15.93
CA SER A 113 13.36 -18.24 15.17
C SER A 113 13.22 -16.99 14.29
N ASN A 114 12.04 -16.37 14.14
CA ASN A 114 11.84 -15.31 13.14
C ASN A 114 11.25 -14.00 13.70
N ASN A 115 11.81 -12.88 13.24
CA ASN A 115 11.30 -11.53 13.48
C ASN A 115 9.94 -11.35 12.77
N ILE A 116 8.85 -11.32 13.55
CA ILE A 116 7.47 -11.09 13.08
C ILE A 116 7.36 -9.91 12.10
N ILE A 117 8.06 -8.81 12.37
CA ILE A 117 7.98 -7.61 11.55
C ILE A 117 8.51 -7.89 10.14
N ASP A 118 9.60 -8.65 10.02
CA ASP A 118 10.14 -9.03 8.70
C ASP A 118 9.18 -9.94 7.94
N LEU A 119 8.47 -10.84 8.63
CA LEU A 119 7.45 -11.69 8.01
C LEU A 119 6.23 -10.89 7.53
N LEU A 120 5.76 -9.92 8.31
CA LEU A 120 4.67 -9.02 7.93
C LEU A 120 5.06 -8.16 6.73
N ILE A 121 6.27 -7.58 6.74
CA ILE A 121 6.79 -6.78 5.63
C ILE A 121 6.96 -7.63 4.37
N ARG A 122 7.49 -8.85 4.49
CA ARG A 122 7.65 -9.77 3.37
C ARG A 122 6.30 -10.20 2.78
N SER A 123 5.32 -10.49 3.62
CA SER A 123 3.95 -10.83 3.22
C SER A 123 3.27 -9.65 2.52
N LEU A 124 3.33 -8.46 3.11
CA LEU A 124 2.78 -7.24 2.54
C LEU A 124 3.40 -6.91 1.17
N LYS A 125 4.72 -7.07 1.04
CA LYS A 125 5.43 -6.91 -0.23
C LYS A 125 4.82 -7.79 -1.34
N LEU A 126 4.55 -9.06 -1.06
CA LEU A 126 3.97 -9.96 -2.06
C LEU A 126 2.58 -9.51 -2.51
N LEU A 127 1.74 -9.06 -1.57
CA LEU A 127 0.40 -8.56 -1.89
C LEU A 127 0.46 -7.30 -2.76
N ASP A 128 1.31 -6.34 -2.41
CA ASP A 128 1.49 -5.14 -3.23
C ASP A 128 2.12 -5.44 -4.60
N ASP A 129 3.09 -6.37 -4.68
CA ASP A 129 3.63 -6.81 -5.97
C ASP A 129 2.52 -7.46 -6.84
N GLY A 130 1.56 -8.16 -6.23
CA GLY A 130 0.36 -8.65 -6.92
C GLY A 130 -0.58 -7.53 -7.40
N LEU A 131 -0.83 -6.52 -6.56
CA LEU A 131 -1.68 -5.35 -6.90
C LEU A 131 -1.07 -4.45 -7.97
N ILE A 132 0.26 -4.35 -8.02
CA ILE A 132 0.95 -3.59 -9.06
C ILE A 132 0.86 -4.32 -10.40
N MET A 133 0.99 -5.65 -10.38
CA MET A 133 1.04 -6.45 -11.60
C MET A 133 -0.33 -6.87 -12.12
N SER A 134 -1.41 -6.73 -11.37
CA SER A 134 -2.76 -7.20 -11.73
C SER A 134 -3.82 -6.26 -11.19
N PRO A 135 -5.01 -6.15 -11.83
CA PRO A 135 -6.18 -5.67 -11.12
C PRO A 135 -6.40 -6.51 -9.87
N ASP A 136 -7.01 -5.90 -8.86
CA ASP A 136 -7.30 -6.62 -7.63
C ASP A 136 -8.24 -7.81 -7.90
N LEU A 137 -8.11 -8.83 -7.07
CA LEU A 137 -8.95 -10.00 -7.11
C LEU A 137 -10.35 -9.68 -6.58
N ARG A 138 -11.26 -10.64 -6.75
CA ARG A 138 -12.68 -10.48 -6.41
C ARG A 138 -12.85 -9.91 -5.00
N ASN A 139 -13.70 -8.89 -4.89
CA ASN A 139 -14.02 -8.17 -3.64
C ASN A 139 -12.83 -7.43 -3.00
N ARG A 140 -11.84 -7.00 -3.80
CA ARG A 140 -10.63 -6.30 -3.36
C ARG A 140 -9.78 -7.12 -2.39
N LEU A 141 -9.58 -8.40 -2.68
CA LEU A 141 -8.96 -9.35 -1.74
C LEU A 141 -7.53 -8.93 -1.36
N LEU A 142 -6.69 -8.60 -2.35
CA LEU A 142 -5.30 -8.24 -2.08
C LEU A 142 -5.23 -6.91 -1.36
N ALA A 143 -5.98 -5.88 -1.81
CA ALA A 143 -5.95 -4.57 -1.16
C ALA A 143 -6.43 -4.63 0.29
N LYS A 144 -7.49 -5.40 0.58
CA LYS A 144 -7.97 -5.62 1.95
C LYS A 144 -6.95 -6.31 2.82
N MET A 145 -6.28 -7.33 2.31
CA MET A 145 -5.25 -8.02 3.08
C MET A 145 -4.01 -7.16 3.31
N ALA A 146 -3.56 -6.44 2.27
CA ALA A 146 -2.44 -5.52 2.38
C ALA A 146 -2.74 -4.40 3.39
N SER A 147 -3.97 -3.89 3.39
CA SER A 147 -4.49 -2.95 4.39
C SER A 147 -4.40 -3.51 5.81
N ILE A 148 -4.94 -4.72 6.04
CA ILE A 148 -4.88 -5.36 7.37
C ILE A 148 -3.44 -5.55 7.82
N LEU A 149 -2.58 -6.15 6.99
CA LEU A 149 -1.17 -6.40 7.35
C LEU A 149 -0.40 -5.10 7.62
N HIS A 150 -0.65 -4.06 6.83
CA HIS A 150 -0.04 -2.75 7.04
C HIS A 150 -0.51 -2.11 8.36
N GLN A 151 -1.82 -2.14 8.66
CA GLN A 151 -2.36 -1.61 9.91
C GLN A 151 -1.80 -2.37 11.12
N VAL A 152 -1.75 -3.70 11.04
CA VAL A 152 -1.14 -4.56 12.06
C VAL A 152 0.31 -4.15 12.32
N LEU A 153 1.10 -4.01 11.26
CA LEU A 153 2.51 -3.65 11.33
C LEU A 153 2.70 -2.27 11.98
N VAL A 154 1.94 -1.27 11.56
CA VAL A 154 1.98 0.08 12.14
C VAL A 154 1.56 0.06 13.61
N MET A 155 0.52 -0.69 13.98
CA MET A 155 0.07 -0.84 15.36
C MET A 155 1.15 -1.45 16.26
N ILE A 156 1.86 -2.48 15.77
CA ILE A 156 2.98 -3.08 16.51
C ILE A 156 4.10 -2.04 16.71
N LEU A 157 4.52 -1.36 15.64
CA LEU A 157 5.62 -0.39 15.70
C LEU A 157 5.30 0.86 16.54
N ASP A 158 4.04 1.28 16.57
CA ASP A 158 3.58 2.37 17.44
C ASP A 158 3.69 1.97 18.93
N ARG A 159 3.37 0.72 19.27
CA ARG A 159 3.35 0.21 20.66
C ARG A 159 4.67 -0.35 21.18
N LEU A 160 5.64 -0.61 20.31
CA LEU A 160 6.96 -1.05 20.72
C LEU A 160 7.68 0.05 21.51
N SER A 161 8.23 -0.33 22.66
CA SER A 161 9.05 0.54 23.50
C SER A 161 10.28 1.06 22.73
N PRO A 162 10.74 2.29 22.96
CA PRO A 162 11.97 2.83 22.37
C PRO A 162 13.22 1.99 22.68
N ASP A 163 13.24 1.30 23.81
CA ASP A 163 14.39 0.50 24.27
C ASP A 163 14.55 -0.82 23.51
N VAL A 164 13.55 -1.20 22.70
CA VAL A 164 13.64 -2.37 21.83
C VAL A 164 14.56 -2.05 20.65
N SER A 165 15.78 -2.58 20.68
CA SER A 165 16.82 -2.43 19.66
C SER A 165 16.56 -3.24 18.38
N LEU A 166 15.32 -3.22 17.89
CA LEU A 166 14.96 -3.77 16.60
C LEU A 166 15.10 -2.71 15.51
N GLU A 167 15.74 -3.05 14.39
CA GLU A 167 16.01 -2.13 13.28
C GLU A 167 14.75 -1.36 12.84
N TRP A 168 13.64 -2.07 12.65
CA TRP A 168 12.37 -1.46 12.21
C TRP A 168 11.74 -0.54 13.25
N ASN A 169 11.91 -0.83 14.54
CA ASN A 169 11.42 0.04 15.61
C ASN A 169 12.19 1.37 15.61
N LEU A 170 13.53 1.30 15.54
CA LEU A 170 14.40 2.48 15.48
C LEU A 170 14.08 3.34 14.24
N LYS A 171 13.96 2.72 13.07
CA LYS A 171 13.55 3.41 11.83
C LYS A 171 12.18 4.06 11.96
N TRP A 172 11.19 3.34 12.51
CA TRP A 172 9.85 3.88 12.69
C TRP A 172 9.84 5.13 13.57
N LYS A 173 10.52 5.09 14.74
CA LYS A 173 10.63 6.27 15.62
C LYS A 173 11.39 7.42 14.93
N GLN A 174 12.45 7.10 14.18
CA GLN A 174 13.20 8.10 13.42
C GLN A 174 12.32 8.83 12.39
N TRP A 175 11.52 8.11 11.61
CA TRP A 175 10.64 8.71 10.60
C TRP A 175 9.55 9.59 11.24
N ASN A 176 8.94 9.14 12.33
CA ASN A 176 7.98 9.97 13.08
C ASN A 176 8.62 11.30 13.53
N ASN A 177 9.83 11.24 14.11
CA ASN A 177 10.57 12.43 14.50
C ASN A 177 10.89 13.36 13.32
N MET A 178 11.22 12.81 12.14
CA MET A 178 11.46 13.60 10.92
C MET A 178 10.19 14.32 10.44
N VAL A 179 9.05 13.64 10.50
CA VAL A 179 7.74 14.22 10.13
C VAL A 179 7.35 15.36 11.07
N GLU A 180 7.53 15.19 12.38
CA GLU A 180 7.26 16.23 13.37
C GLU A 180 8.12 17.47 13.14
N LYS A 181 9.44 17.27 12.95
CA LYS A 181 10.37 18.36 12.63
C LYS A 181 9.96 19.11 11.37
N LYS A 182 9.58 18.40 10.30
CA LYS A 182 9.11 19.04 9.07
C LYS A 182 7.83 19.83 9.27
N SER A 183 6.89 19.27 10.01
CA SER A 183 5.61 19.93 10.30
C SER A 183 5.81 21.24 11.08
N ALA A 184 6.75 21.28 12.03
CA ALA A 184 7.13 22.50 12.73
C ALA A 184 7.74 23.57 11.81
N THR A 185 8.58 23.17 10.85
CA THR A 185 9.21 24.12 9.90
C THR A 185 8.27 24.63 8.81
N ASN A 186 7.25 23.86 8.42
CA ASN A 186 6.41 24.17 7.25
C ASN A 186 5.28 25.17 7.51
N ASN A 187 5.04 25.58 8.76
CA ASN A 187 4.02 26.58 9.09
C ASN A 187 4.27 27.97 8.46
N ASN A 188 5.44 28.21 7.86
CA ASN A 188 5.82 29.51 7.28
C ASN A 188 5.89 29.55 5.74
N ASN A 189 5.65 28.44 5.04
CA ASN A 189 5.79 28.40 3.59
C ASN A 189 4.43 28.50 2.90
N ASN A 190 3.91 29.73 2.79
CA ASN A 190 2.92 30.03 1.75
C ASN A 190 3.60 29.79 0.40
N LEU A 191 3.33 28.64 -0.21
CA LEU A 191 3.67 28.38 -1.62
C LEU A 191 2.82 29.34 -2.48
N ASN A 192 3.29 30.57 -2.61
CA ASN A 192 2.81 31.51 -3.61
C ASN A 192 3.26 30.97 -4.96
N PHE A 193 2.44 30.13 -5.57
CA PHE A 193 2.53 29.92 -7.00
C PHE A 193 2.27 31.26 -7.68
N PRO A 194 3.23 31.80 -8.46
CA PRO A 194 3.00 33.04 -9.19
C PRO A 194 2.03 32.75 -10.35
N LEU A 195 0.73 32.66 -10.05
CA LEU A 195 -0.33 32.56 -11.06
C LEU A 195 -0.27 33.74 -12.05
N ASN A 196 0.34 34.84 -11.60
CA ASN A 196 0.60 36.06 -12.37
C ASN A 196 1.64 35.86 -13.50
N MET A 197 2.33 34.71 -13.57
CA MET A 197 3.25 34.37 -14.67
C MET A 197 2.56 33.71 -15.88
N LEU A 198 1.27 33.35 -15.78
CA LEU A 198 0.56 32.74 -16.90
C LEU A 198 0.26 33.79 -17.97
N ARG A 199 0.81 33.61 -19.18
CA ARG A 199 0.50 34.47 -20.35
C ARG A 199 -0.98 34.50 -20.70
N PHE A 200 -1.72 33.45 -20.32
CA PHE A 200 -3.17 33.33 -20.48
C PHE A 200 -3.75 32.88 -19.14
N PRO A 201 -4.40 33.78 -18.38
CA PRO A 201 -4.99 33.41 -17.10
C PRO A 201 -6.12 32.41 -17.32
N ILE A 202 -6.10 31.34 -16.54
CA ILE A 202 -7.15 30.30 -16.57
C ILE A 202 -8.38 30.85 -15.82
N GLU A 203 -9.55 30.71 -16.42
CA GLU A 203 -10.80 31.18 -15.84
C GLU A 203 -11.10 30.44 -14.53
N ASN A 204 -11.51 31.18 -13.50
CA ASN A 204 -11.89 30.61 -12.21
C ASN A 204 -13.42 30.56 -12.10
N ILE A 205 -13.95 29.40 -11.72
CA ILE A 205 -15.38 29.19 -11.50
C ILE A 205 -15.62 28.71 -10.08
N TYR A 206 -16.83 28.92 -9.57
CA TYR A 206 -17.26 28.49 -8.24
C TYR A 206 -18.25 27.33 -8.36
N PRO A 207 -18.32 26.41 -7.39
CA PRO A 207 -18.98 25.10 -7.52
C PRO A 207 -20.51 25.18 -7.34
N GLN A 208 -21.10 26.32 -7.66
CA GLN A 208 -22.53 26.63 -7.48
C GLN A 208 -23.27 26.70 -8.83
N LEU A 209 -22.61 26.25 -9.91
CA LEU A 209 -23.21 26.25 -11.25
C LEU A 209 -24.13 25.04 -11.40
N GLU A 210 -25.32 25.26 -11.97
CA GLU A 210 -26.21 24.19 -12.40
C GLU A 210 -25.54 23.32 -13.48
N MET A 211 -25.87 22.03 -13.54
CA MET A 211 -25.21 21.06 -14.42
C MET A 211 -25.28 21.45 -15.90
N LEU A 212 -26.45 21.87 -16.38
CA LEU A 212 -26.65 22.30 -17.78
C LEU A 212 -25.88 23.59 -18.08
N GLU A 213 -25.80 24.50 -17.10
CA GLU A 213 -25.02 25.73 -17.24
C GLU A 213 -23.52 25.41 -17.32
N PHE A 214 -23.04 24.51 -16.46
CA PHE A 214 -21.66 24.05 -16.46
C PHE A 214 -21.29 23.41 -17.81
N GLU A 215 -22.13 22.51 -18.31
CA GLU A 215 -21.92 21.82 -19.57
C GLU A 215 -21.79 22.82 -20.73
N ARG A 216 -22.78 23.70 -20.89
CA ARG A 216 -22.86 24.64 -22.01
C ARG A 216 -21.79 25.72 -21.95
N LYS A 217 -21.50 26.25 -20.74
CA LYS A 217 -20.58 27.38 -20.59
C LYS A 217 -19.11 26.96 -20.50
N TYR A 218 -18.81 25.73 -20.07
CA TYR A 218 -17.43 25.30 -19.80
C TYR A 218 -17.07 24.00 -20.50
N LEU A 219 -17.81 22.91 -20.27
CA LEU A 219 -17.45 21.58 -20.81
C LEU A 219 -17.41 21.58 -22.35
N GLN A 220 -18.48 22.03 -23.00
CA GLN A 220 -18.59 22.06 -24.48
C GLN A 220 -17.62 23.05 -25.13
N LYS A 221 -17.10 24.03 -24.38
CA LYS A 221 -16.12 24.98 -24.91
C LYS A 221 -14.73 24.38 -25.06
N ASN A 222 -14.45 23.23 -24.43
CA ASN A 222 -13.13 22.58 -24.44
C ASN A 222 -11.98 23.53 -24.09
N ARG A 223 -12.20 24.41 -23.09
CA ARG A 223 -11.19 25.35 -22.57
C ARG A 223 -10.88 25.03 -21.11
N PRO A 224 -9.60 25.09 -20.69
CA PRO A 224 -9.25 24.90 -19.28
C PRO A 224 -9.88 25.96 -18.38
N PHE A 225 -10.33 25.53 -17.20
CA PHE A 225 -10.82 26.39 -16.11
C PHE A 225 -10.43 25.76 -14.76
N ILE A 226 -10.48 26.56 -13.69
CA ILE A 226 -10.23 26.12 -12.31
C ILE A 226 -11.54 26.22 -11.54
N ILE A 227 -12.00 25.09 -10.98
CA ILE A 227 -13.09 25.07 -10.01
C ILE A 227 -12.50 25.44 -8.64
N LYS A 228 -12.66 26.69 -8.23
CA LYS A 228 -12.27 27.11 -6.88
C LYS A 228 -13.19 26.46 -5.87
N ARG A 229 -12.63 25.98 -4.76
CA ARG A 229 -13.40 25.37 -3.66
C ARG A 229 -14.21 24.13 -4.03
N GLY A 230 -13.98 23.53 -5.21
CA GLY A 230 -14.74 22.35 -5.66
C GLY A 230 -14.50 21.08 -4.83
N CYS A 231 -13.40 21.03 -4.09
CA CYS A 231 -13.00 19.90 -3.24
C CYS A 231 -12.92 20.29 -1.76
N ASN A 232 -13.40 21.48 -1.37
CA ASN A 232 -13.16 22.02 -0.04
C ASN A 232 -13.75 21.17 1.08
N ASP A 233 -14.80 20.42 0.80
CA ASP A 233 -15.49 19.56 1.78
C ASP A 233 -14.88 18.16 1.84
N TRP A 234 -13.86 17.86 1.02
CA TRP A 234 -13.19 16.56 1.04
C TRP A 234 -12.53 16.30 2.41
N PRO A 235 -12.69 15.10 2.99
CA PRO A 235 -12.08 14.78 4.27
C PRO A 235 -10.55 14.94 4.27
N CYS A 236 -9.87 14.73 3.14
CA CYS A 236 -8.41 14.89 3.00
C CYS A 236 -7.91 16.32 3.25
N LEU A 237 -8.80 17.32 3.23
CA LEU A 237 -8.49 18.72 3.54
C LEU A 237 -8.93 19.11 4.96
N ASN A 238 -9.82 18.34 5.58
CA ASN A 238 -10.48 18.67 6.85
C ASN A 238 -10.29 17.55 7.90
N GLU A 239 -11.30 16.70 8.10
CA GLU A 239 -11.39 15.68 9.15
C GLU A 239 -10.21 14.70 9.16
N ARG A 240 -9.81 14.23 7.97
CA ARG A 240 -8.72 13.28 7.75
C ARG A 240 -7.64 13.94 6.92
N LYS A 241 -7.18 15.10 7.39
CA LYS A 241 -6.21 15.92 6.67
C LYS A 241 -4.97 15.12 6.29
N TRP A 242 -4.62 15.12 5.00
CA TRP A 242 -3.42 14.45 4.49
C TRP A 242 -2.15 15.21 4.88
N THR A 243 -1.77 15.06 6.13
CA THR A 243 -0.46 15.46 6.64
C THR A 243 0.59 14.40 6.30
N LEU A 244 1.87 14.76 6.34
CA LEU A 244 2.95 13.77 6.20
C LEU A 244 2.84 12.66 7.27
N GLN A 245 2.35 13.00 8.47
CA GLN A 245 2.14 12.04 9.55
C GLN A 245 1.02 11.06 9.23
N TYR A 246 -0.11 11.57 8.72
CA TYR A 246 -1.22 10.75 8.29
C TYR A 246 -0.80 9.79 7.16
N LEU A 247 -0.14 10.32 6.12
CA LEU A 247 0.33 9.52 5.00
C LEU A 247 1.38 8.49 5.44
N LEU A 248 2.32 8.84 6.32
CA LEU A 248 3.27 7.86 6.87
C LEU A 248 2.53 6.70 7.54
N LYS A 249 1.55 6.98 8.40
CA LYS A 249 0.74 5.95 9.06
C LYS A 249 -0.10 5.11 8.09
N MET A 250 -0.64 5.72 7.04
CA MET A 250 -1.52 5.02 6.09
C MET A 250 -0.78 4.18 5.05
N MET A 251 0.44 4.56 4.68
CA MET A 251 1.08 3.95 3.51
C MET A 251 2.58 3.65 3.61
N ALA A 252 3.26 3.93 4.74
CA ALA A 252 4.73 3.74 4.88
C ALA A 252 5.29 2.45 4.27
N PHE A 253 4.69 1.29 4.60
CA PHE A 253 5.18 -0.02 4.17
C PHE A 253 4.57 -0.50 2.85
N ARG A 254 3.63 0.27 2.29
CA ARG A 254 3.03 -0.01 0.99
C ARG A 254 4.03 0.27 -0.11
N ARG A 255 4.03 -0.55 -1.16
CA ARG A 255 4.94 -0.38 -2.31
C ARG A 255 4.28 0.41 -3.41
N VAL A 256 5.00 1.40 -3.94
CA VAL A 256 4.53 2.27 -5.01
C VAL A 256 5.59 2.38 -6.11
N PRO A 257 5.18 2.55 -7.38
CA PRO A 257 6.10 2.94 -8.43
C PRO A 257 6.52 4.40 -8.24
N VAL A 258 7.80 4.66 -8.39
CA VAL A 258 8.40 6.00 -8.32
C VAL A 258 9.20 6.23 -9.59
N GLU A 259 8.91 7.32 -10.27
CA GLU A 259 9.71 7.83 -11.38
C GLU A 259 10.94 8.55 -10.83
N ILE A 260 12.11 8.26 -11.38
CA ILE A 260 13.39 8.80 -10.94
C ILE A 260 14.10 9.39 -12.16
N GLY A 261 14.38 10.69 -12.14
CA GLY A 261 15.03 11.40 -13.24
C GLY A 261 14.47 12.81 -13.43
N SER A 262 14.97 13.52 -14.44
CA SER A 262 14.55 14.90 -14.73
C SER A 262 13.16 15.00 -15.36
N LYS A 263 12.90 14.22 -16.42
CA LYS A 263 11.62 14.11 -17.15
C LYS A 263 11.52 12.74 -17.82
N TYR A 264 10.31 12.21 -17.99
CA TYR A 264 10.05 10.90 -18.63
C TYR A 264 10.60 10.73 -20.06
N THR A 265 10.93 11.83 -20.74
CA THR A 265 11.52 11.82 -22.09
C THR A 265 13.05 11.83 -22.09
N SER A 266 13.68 11.81 -20.93
CA SER A 266 15.14 11.99 -20.80
C SER A 266 15.82 10.65 -20.55
N ASP A 267 17.05 10.50 -21.03
CA ASP A 267 17.82 9.26 -20.89
C ASP A 267 18.16 8.92 -19.42
N ASP A 268 18.07 9.90 -18.50
CA ASP A 268 18.28 9.72 -17.06
C ASP A 268 17.01 9.21 -16.33
N TRP A 269 15.91 8.98 -17.05
CA TRP A 269 14.66 8.54 -16.47
C TRP A 269 14.60 7.02 -16.27
N SER A 270 14.09 6.63 -15.10
CA SER A 270 13.83 5.25 -14.72
C SER A 270 12.60 5.15 -13.84
N GLN A 271 12.01 3.97 -13.74
CA GLN A 271 10.93 3.68 -12.79
C GLN A 271 11.38 2.58 -11.82
N LYS A 272 11.16 2.78 -10.52
CA LYS A 272 11.46 1.77 -9.49
C LYS A 272 10.26 1.59 -8.55
N ILE A 273 9.93 0.34 -8.26
CA ILE A 273 8.96 0.00 -7.21
C ILE A 273 9.69 -0.05 -5.86
N MET A 274 9.22 0.74 -4.90
CA MET A 274 9.79 0.79 -3.54
C MET A 274 8.73 1.06 -2.47
N PRO A 275 9.03 0.78 -1.19
CA PRO A 275 8.17 1.21 -0.10
C PRO A 275 8.05 2.73 -0.01
N VAL A 276 6.90 3.23 0.42
CA VAL A 276 6.67 4.68 0.58
C VAL A 276 7.61 5.29 1.62
N HIS A 277 7.96 4.56 2.68
CA HIS A 277 8.92 5.06 3.67
C HIS A 277 10.30 5.36 3.04
N GLU A 278 10.77 4.53 2.09
CA GLU A 278 12.01 4.75 1.35
C GLU A 278 11.89 6.01 0.46
N PHE A 279 10.73 6.20 -0.17
CA PHE A 279 10.44 7.40 -0.94
C PHE A 279 10.44 8.67 -0.06
N MET A 280 9.74 8.63 1.07
CA MET A 280 9.66 9.75 2.00
C MET A 280 11.03 10.11 2.57
N GLU A 281 11.81 9.11 2.99
CA GLU A 281 13.17 9.30 3.47
C GLU A 281 14.06 10.00 2.43
N ARG A 282 14.14 9.44 1.22
CA ARG A 282 15.04 9.94 0.18
C ARG A 282 14.66 11.31 -0.35
N TRP A 283 13.40 11.52 -0.72
CA TRP A 283 12.99 12.72 -1.48
C TRP A 283 12.19 13.73 -0.68
N ILE A 284 11.47 13.30 0.36
CA ILE A 284 10.68 14.21 1.20
C ILE A 284 11.52 14.74 2.36
N PHE A 285 12.33 13.91 3.02
CA PHE A 285 13.15 14.34 4.17
C PHE A 285 14.56 14.76 3.75
N HIS A 286 15.24 13.99 2.90
CA HIS A 286 16.62 14.27 2.50
C HIS A 286 16.79 15.04 1.18
N HIS A 287 15.72 15.23 0.40
CA HIS A 287 15.76 15.98 -0.87
C HIS A 287 16.83 15.48 -1.86
N SER A 288 17.01 14.16 -1.95
CA SER A 288 18.02 13.49 -2.76
C SER A 288 17.88 13.79 -4.27
N LYS A 289 19.00 13.66 -5.00
CA LYS A 289 19.06 13.71 -6.47
C LYS A 289 19.44 12.34 -7.04
N PRO A 290 18.98 11.98 -8.25
CA PRO A 290 18.02 12.69 -9.10
C PRO A 290 16.61 12.78 -8.48
N ILE A 291 15.74 13.64 -9.04
CA ILE A 291 14.39 13.89 -8.49
C ILE A 291 13.58 12.59 -8.56
N GLY A 292 12.90 12.26 -7.46
CA GLY A 292 11.95 11.17 -7.37
C GLY A 292 10.53 11.72 -7.31
N TYR A 293 9.64 11.14 -8.11
CA TYR A 293 8.24 11.53 -8.17
C TYR A 293 7.35 10.30 -8.14
N MET A 294 6.51 10.19 -7.10
CA MET A 294 5.46 9.18 -7.03
C MET A 294 4.31 9.63 -7.95
N ALA A 295 4.28 9.10 -9.17
CA ALA A 295 3.39 9.53 -10.23
C ALA A 295 2.67 8.36 -10.88
N GLN A 296 1.57 8.67 -11.57
CA GLN A 296 0.86 7.76 -12.48
C GLN A 296 0.48 6.39 -11.87
N HIS A 297 0.15 6.40 -10.59
CA HIS A 297 -0.24 5.20 -9.85
C HIS A 297 -1.67 5.32 -9.36
N ASN A 298 -2.46 4.26 -9.54
CA ASN A 298 -3.82 4.20 -9.03
C ASN A 298 -3.83 3.86 -7.53
N LEU A 299 -3.32 4.80 -6.74
CA LEU A 299 -3.08 4.63 -5.30
C LEU A 299 -4.36 4.31 -4.54
N PHE A 300 -5.50 4.86 -4.95
CA PHE A 300 -6.80 4.65 -4.30
C PHE A 300 -7.38 3.26 -4.51
N ASP A 301 -6.96 2.54 -5.55
CA ASP A 301 -7.33 1.14 -5.70
C ASP A 301 -6.45 0.21 -4.86
N GLN A 302 -5.16 0.53 -4.73
CA GLN A 302 -4.25 -0.21 -3.87
C GLN A 302 -4.50 0.05 -2.37
N ILE A 303 -4.77 1.30 -1.99
CA ILE A 303 -5.00 1.77 -0.62
C ILE A 303 -6.38 2.41 -0.57
N PHE A 304 -7.40 1.56 -0.52
CA PHE A 304 -8.81 1.98 -0.61
C PHE A 304 -9.26 2.84 0.58
N GLU A 305 -8.53 2.85 1.68
CA GLU A 305 -8.81 3.72 2.82
C GLU A 305 -8.66 5.20 2.44
N LEU A 306 -7.66 5.54 1.62
CA LEU A 306 -7.45 6.90 1.14
C LEU A 306 -8.56 7.36 0.18
N ASN A 307 -9.23 6.42 -0.49
CA ASN A 307 -10.38 6.72 -1.34
C ASN A 307 -11.53 7.33 -0.52
N ARG A 308 -11.66 6.95 0.77
CA ARG A 308 -12.68 7.51 1.68
C ARG A 308 -12.42 8.96 2.07
N ASP A 309 -11.29 9.53 1.66
CA ASP A 309 -10.92 10.91 1.98
C ASP A 309 -11.16 11.89 0.84
N ILE A 310 -11.62 11.38 -0.31
CA ILE A 310 -11.93 12.15 -1.51
C ILE A 310 -13.30 11.74 -2.05
N ASP A 311 -13.82 12.49 -3.01
CA ASP A 311 -15.07 12.16 -3.69
C ASP A 311 -14.96 12.46 -5.19
N VAL A 312 -15.86 11.90 -5.99
CA VAL A 312 -15.95 12.22 -7.42
C VAL A 312 -16.62 13.60 -7.57
N PRO A 313 -16.00 14.57 -8.26
CA PRO A 313 -16.64 15.87 -8.50
C PRO A 313 -18.01 15.71 -9.18
N ILE A 314 -19.03 16.43 -8.71
CA ILE A 314 -20.42 16.29 -9.20
C ILE A 314 -20.54 16.47 -10.71
N TYR A 315 -19.71 17.35 -11.30
CA TYR A 315 -19.70 17.63 -12.73
C TYR A 315 -19.23 16.46 -13.60
N CYS A 316 -18.63 15.41 -13.02
CA CYS A 316 -18.30 14.18 -13.74
C CYS A 316 -19.53 13.31 -14.06
N ALA A 317 -20.71 13.64 -13.53
CA ALA A 317 -21.97 12.96 -13.84
C ALA A 317 -22.65 13.48 -15.12
N ILE A 318 -22.13 14.55 -15.73
CA ILE A 318 -22.49 15.04 -17.07
C ILE A 318 -21.78 14.15 -18.10
#